data_AF-A0A7W6N866-F1
#
_entry.id   AF-A0A7W6N866-F1
#
_cell.length_a   1.000
_cell.length_b   1.000
_cell.length_c   1.000
_cell.angle_alpha   90.00
_cell.angle_beta   90.00
_cell.angle_gamma   90.00
#
_symmetry.space_group_name_H-M   'P 1'
#
loop_
_entity.id
_entity.type
_entity.pdbx_description
1 polymer ?
#
loop_
_entity_poly.entity_id
_entity_poly.type
_entity_poly.pdbx_seq_one_letter_code
_entity_poly.pdbx_strand_id
1 'polypeptide(L)'
;MRQSSFSAASFGLALLASMGASAQESSPDLYPNAPKGRLTLTIELQGSGRKDLPNKVEWYRLVASRKLELEFAMVVPTKATVPFVKVGGIDKENAPMPAGMAAIGEALKVCKGDEACQRQTMMAIGQKMMANPQAMGGMKQDDTRFENWLSARNDACAKGTLLAEDTGDGVIIDPPAPAKPYSFRRKGRLDLPSQDRAIMDKACEVEMSVDRQTGLLSLRLQGFGLPVPVQMTGANFAPVKSVTFLEGRPKIEVLDQKIDPKANAWSGQATLEKAGSVSHNSGQTVAPMSGTLSWRFVRD
;
A
#
# COMPACT_ATOMS: atom_id res chain seq x y z
N MET A 1 70.02 49.60 21.21
CA MET A 1 70.43 48.94 22.48
C MET A 1 69.26 48.09 22.97
N ARG A 2 69.52 46.79 23.23
CA ARG A 2 68.78 45.77 24.05
C ARG A 2 67.31 45.50 23.67
N GLN A 3 66.95 44.38 23.02
CA GLN A 3 66.84 42.97 23.48
C GLN A 3 66.00 42.73 24.75
N SER A 4 64.86 42.03 24.58
CA SER A 4 64.28 40.93 25.41
C SER A 4 62.77 40.82 25.07
N SER A 5 62.26 39.81 24.34
CA SER A 5 62.01 38.38 24.66
C SER A 5 60.84 38.13 25.62
N PHE A 6 60.09 37.04 25.35
CA PHE A 6 58.96 36.40 26.09
C PHE A 6 57.54 36.91 25.74
N SER A 7 56.50 36.08 25.53
CA SER A 7 56.36 34.62 25.48
C SER A 7 55.04 34.30 24.77
N ALA A 8 55.01 33.20 24.02
CA ALA A 8 53.78 32.60 23.50
C ALA A 8 52.95 31.98 24.64
N ALA A 9 51.63 32.16 24.58
CA ALA A 9 50.67 31.33 25.28
C ALA A 9 49.45 31.15 24.39
N SER A 10 49.42 30.00 23.71
CA SER A 10 48.31 29.47 22.96
C SER A 10 47.14 29.15 23.91
N PHE A 11 45.96 29.70 23.65
CA PHE A 11 44.70 29.11 24.10
C PHE A 11 43.87 28.75 22.86
N GLY A 12 44.01 27.50 22.44
CA GLY A 12 43.09 26.89 21.51
C GLY A 12 41.79 26.57 22.25
N LEU A 13 40.70 27.24 21.88
CA LEU A 13 39.37 26.68 22.08
C LEU A 13 38.99 25.92 20.82
N ALA A 14 39.18 24.60 20.88
CA ALA A 14 38.54 23.68 19.97
C ALA A 14 37.02 23.69 20.26
N LEU A 15 36.25 24.35 19.41
CA LEU A 15 34.81 24.08 19.30
C LEU A 15 34.64 22.68 18.70
N LEU A 16 34.58 21.69 19.59
CA LEU A 16 34.03 20.37 19.28
C LEU A 16 32.54 20.57 18.98
N ALA A 17 32.23 20.69 17.69
CA ALA A 17 30.88 20.48 17.20
C ALA A 17 30.50 19.03 17.52
N SER A 18 29.73 18.85 18.58
CA SER A 18 29.05 17.59 18.87
C SER A 18 28.12 17.28 17.70
N MET A 19 28.60 16.46 16.77
CA MET A 19 27.76 15.72 15.86
C MET A 19 26.88 14.79 16.70
N GLY A 20 25.77 15.33 17.19
CA GLY A 20 24.67 14.53 17.68
C GLY A 20 24.12 13.78 16.49
N ALA A 21 24.61 12.56 16.27
CA ALA A 21 23.85 11.55 15.56
C ALA A 21 22.51 11.46 16.30
N SER A 22 21.46 12.01 15.72
CA SER A 22 20.11 11.77 16.17
C SER A 22 19.88 10.27 16.03
N ALA A 23 20.08 9.53 17.11
CA ALA A 23 19.60 8.17 17.23
C ALA A 23 18.09 8.26 16.99
N GLN A 24 17.64 7.83 15.81
CA GLN A 24 16.25 7.48 15.62
C GLN A 24 15.97 6.41 16.68
N GLU A 25 15.22 6.78 17.71
CA GLU A 25 14.61 5.81 18.61
C GLU A 25 13.86 4.82 17.71
N SER A 26 14.40 3.61 17.58
CA SER A 26 13.73 2.50 16.92
C SER A 26 12.42 2.30 17.66
N SER A 27 11.29 2.42 16.95
CA SER A 27 10.00 2.13 17.55
C SER A 27 10.00 0.67 18.03
N PRO A 28 9.43 0.38 19.22
CA PRO A 28 9.41 -0.98 19.73
C PRO A 28 8.73 -1.94 18.74
N ASP A 29 9.33 -3.12 18.52
CA ASP A 29 8.70 -4.19 17.75
C ASP A 29 7.39 -4.61 18.43
N LEU A 30 6.27 -4.28 17.80
CA LEU A 30 4.94 -4.58 18.31
C LEU A 30 4.62 -6.08 18.24
N TYR A 31 5.39 -6.85 17.48
CA TYR A 31 5.18 -8.29 17.26
C TYR A 31 6.47 -9.09 17.48
N PRO A 32 7.02 -9.08 18.70
CA PRO A 32 8.23 -9.83 18.99
C PRO A 32 7.98 -11.33 18.76
N ASN A 33 8.88 -11.98 18.02
CA ASN A 33 8.83 -13.40 17.63
C ASN A 33 7.75 -13.78 16.59
N ALA A 34 7.04 -12.81 16.00
CA ALA A 34 6.17 -13.09 14.87
C ALA A 34 6.98 -13.46 13.61
N PRO A 35 6.45 -14.33 12.73
CA PRO A 35 7.04 -14.58 11.42
C PRO A 35 7.25 -13.26 10.65
N LYS A 36 8.43 -13.12 10.05
CA LYS A 36 8.84 -11.94 9.27
C LYS A 36 9.08 -12.33 7.81
N GLY A 37 9.07 -11.31 6.96
CA GLY A 37 9.34 -11.48 5.55
C GLY A 37 9.49 -10.14 4.86
N ARG A 38 9.73 -10.20 3.56
CA ARG A 38 10.05 -9.04 2.74
C ARG A 38 9.25 -9.08 1.46
N LEU A 39 8.55 -7.99 1.16
CA LEU A 39 7.82 -7.80 -0.09
C LEU A 39 8.52 -6.74 -0.93
N THR A 40 8.99 -7.12 -2.11
CA THR A 40 9.49 -6.19 -3.13
C THR A 40 8.45 -5.99 -4.21
N LEU A 41 8.25 -4.74 -4.62
CA LEU A 41 7.22 -4.31 -5.54
C LEU A 41 7.76 -3.33 -6.55
N THR A 42 7.44 -3.55 -7.82
CA THR A 42 7.67 -2.62 -8.91
C THR A 42 6.35 -2.32 -9.58
N ILE A 43 6.01 -1.04 -9.73
CA ILE A 43 4.84 -0.59 -10.49
C ILE A 43 5.32 0.38 -11.55
N GLU A 44 4.93 0.13 -12.79
CA GLU A 44 5.19 1.00 -13.93
C GLU A 44 3.85 1.37 -14.57
N LEU A 45 3.53 2.66 -14.60
CA LEU A 45 2.29 3.19 -15.15
C LEU A 45 2.59 4.22 -16.23
N GLN A 46 1.73 4.23 -17.24
CA GLN A 46 1.69 5.24 -18.29
C GLN A 46 0.25 5.65 -18.55
N GLY A 47 0.08 6.88 -19.00
CA GLY A 47 -1.23 7.42 -19.33
C GLY A 47 -1.11 8.64 -20.21
N SER A 48 -2.17 8.91 -20.97
CA SER A 48 -2.27 10.14 -21.74
C SER A 48 -3.71 10.63 -21.76
N GLY A 49 -3.89 11.94 -21.71
CA GLY A 49 -5.18 12.58 -21.81
C GLY A 49 -5.10 13.85 -22.64
N ARG A 50 -6.21 14.20 -23.28
CA ARG A 50 -6.38 15.47 -23.99
C ARG A 50 -7.74 16.06 -23.64
N LYS A 51 -7.78 17.37 -23.46
CA LYS A 51 -9.00 18.15 -23.26
C LYS A 51 -9.00 19.32 -24.22
N ASP A 52 -10.00 19.36 -25.10
CA ASP A 52 -10.33 20.55 -25.87
C ASP A 52 -11.42 21.35 -25.13
N LEU A 53 -11.24 22.66 -24.99
CA LEU A 53 -12.19 23.54 -24.31
C LEU A 53 -13.34 24.00 -25.23
N PRO A 54 -14.48 24.43 -24.68
CA PRO A 54 -15.65 24.82 -25.46
C PRO A 54 -15.41 25.95 -26.48
N ASN A 55 -14.40 26.79 -26.27
CA ASN A 55 -14.06 27.87 -27.20
C ASN A 55 -13.36 27.41 -28.48
N LYS A 56 -13.06 26.10 -28.62
CA LYS A 56 -12.44 25.47 -29.79
C LYS A 56 -11.04 25.98 -30.14
N VAL A 57 -10.42 26.79 -29.28
CA VAL A 57 -9.07 27.32 -29.46
C VAL A 57 -8.15 26.73 -28.40
N GLU A 58 -8.58 26.75 -27.14
CA GLU A 58 -7.81 26.20 -26.05
C GLU A 58 -7.91 24.68 -26.00
N TRP A 59 -6.75 24.06 -25.84
CA TRP A 59 -6.66 22.62 -25.62
C TRP A 59 -5.43 22.31 -24.80
N TYR A 60 -5.49 21.18 -24.12
CA TYR A 60 -4.49 20.74 -23.16
C TYR A 60 -4.27 19.25 -23.37
N ARG A 61 -3.02 18.82 -23.45
CA ARG A 61 -2.64 17.42 -23.47
C ARG A 61 -1.66 17.15 -22.34
N LEU A 62 -1.80 15.96 -21.76
CA LEU A 62 -0.96 15.45 -20.69
C LEU A 62 -0.53 14.04 -21.07
N VAL A 63 0.76 13.77 -21.01
CA VAL A 63 1.33 12.42 -21.05
C VAL A 63 2.06 12.22 -19.73
N ALA A 64 1.71 11.15 -19.02
CA ALA A 64 2.16 10.89 -17.68
C ALA A 64 2.83 9.53 -17.59
N SER A 65 3.93 9.45 -16.84
CA SER A 65 4.62 8.23 -16.49
C SER A 65 4.91 8.20 -14.99
N ARG A 66 4.63 7.05 -14.38
CA ARG A 66 4.90 6.80 -12.96
C ARG A 66 5.70 5.51 -12.84
N LYS A 67 6.73 5.55 -12.01
CA LYS A 67 7.47 4.35 -11.63
C LYS A 67 7.63 4.31 -10.13
N LEU A 68 7.37 3.16 -9.54
CA LEU A 68 7.53 2.91 -8.11
C LEU A 68 8.30 1.62 -7.92
N GLU A 69 9.32 1.66 -7.09
CA GLU A 69 10.11 0.51 -6.66
C GLU A 69 10.18 0.56 -5.14
N LEU A 70 9.49 -0.36 -4.47
CA LEU A 70 9.38 -0.39 -3.01
C LEU A 70 9.73 -1.76 -2.46
N GLU A 71 10.36 -1.74 -1.30
CA GLU A 71 10.58 -2.89 -0.45
C GLU A 71 9.89 -2.65 0.89
N PHE A 72 9.11 -3.63 1.33
CA PHE A 72 8.40 -3.60 2.60
C PHE A 72 8.93 -4.69 3.53
N ALA A 73 9.21 -4.32 4.77
CA ALA A 73 9.31 -5.28 5.85
C ALA A 73 7.89 -5.72 6.23
N MET A 74 7.64 -7.02 6.29
CA MET A 74 6.33 -7.60 6.55
C MET A 74 6.36 -8.49 7.79
N VAL A 75 5.23 -8.58 8.47
CA VAL A 75 5.06 -9.39 9.68
C VAL A 75 3.69 -10.05 9.71
N VAL A 76 3.60 -11.23 10.33
CA VAL A 76 2.33 -11.90 10.65
C VAL A 76 1.93 -11.52 12.08
N PRO A 77 1.03 -10.54 12.28
CA PRO A 77 0.80 -9.94 13.60
C PRO A 77 0.16 -10.91 14.59
N THR A 78 -0.77 -11.75 14.12
CA THR A 78 -1.49 -12.75 14.91
C THR A 78 -2.02 -13.85 13.99
N LYS A 79 -2.44 -14.98 14.56
CA LYS A 79 -3.25 -15.94 13.83
C LYS A 79 -4.59 -15.32 13.45
N ALA A 80 -5.04 -15.60 12.25
CA ALA A 80 -6.24 -14.97 11.71
C ALA A 80 -7.23 -16.01 11.19
N THR A 81 -8.49 -15.82 11.55
CA THR A 81 -9.58 -16.68 11.12
C THR A 81 -10.26 -16.18 9.83
N VAL A 82 -9.89 -14.97 9.40
CA VAL A 82 -10.38 -14.28 8.20
C VAL A 82 -9.22 -13.57 7.50
N PRO A 83 -9.24 -13.43 6.17
CA PRO A 83 -8.19 -12.74 5.47
C PRO A 83 -8.33 -11.21 5.58
N PHE A 84 -7.22 -10.47 5.54
CA PHE A 84 -7.20 -8.99 5.42
C PHE A 84 -7.62 -8.53 4.02
N VAL A 85 -7.17 -9.26 3.00
CA VAL A 85 -7.48 -9.05 1.59
C VAL A 85 -8.26 -10.23 1.08
N LYS A 86 -9.35 -9.99 0.38
CA LYS A 86 -10.21 -11.05 -0.17
C LYS A 86 -9.39 -12.08 -0.94
N VAL A 87 -9.52 -13.37 -0.61
CA VAL A 87 -8.78 -14.47 -1.24
C VAL A 87 -9.67 -15.71 -1.35
N GLY A 88 -9.66 -16.37 -2.50
CA GLY A 88 -10.52 -17.52 -2.79
C GLY A 88 -12.01 -17.20 -2.67
N GLY A 89 -12.39 -15.94 -2.93
CA GLY A 89 -13.75 -15.45 -2.72
C GLY A 89 -14.12 -15.15 -1.26
N ILE A 90 -13.22 -15.36 -0.29
CA ILE A 90 -13.47 -15.18 1.15
C ILE A 90 -12.91 -13.84 1.63
N ASP A 91 -13.69 -13.12 2.43
CA ASP A 91 -13.37 -11.89 3.13
C ASP A 91 -13.97 -11.92 4.56
N LYS A 92 -13.97 -10.78 5.25
CA LYS A 92 -14.48 -10.67 6.63
C LYS A 92 -16.00 -10.86 6.71
N GLU A 93 -16.74 -10.59 5.64
CA GLU A 93 -18.20 -10.60 5.63
C GLU A 93 -18.76 -12.00 5.33
N ASN A 94 -18.00 -12.81 4.59
CA ASN A 94 -18.43 -14.15 4.16
C ASN A 94 -17.51 -15.28 4.63
N ALA A 95 -16.70 -15.03 5.66
CA ALA A 95 -15.84 -16.04 6.25
C ALA A 95 -16.62 -17.30 6.65
N PRO A 96 -16.13 -18.50 6.30
CA PRO A 96 -16.84 -19.74 6.59
C PRO A 96 -17.01 -19.92 8.09
N MET A 97 -18.24 -20.21 8.49
CA MET A 97 -18.59 -20.57 9.85
C MET A 97 -17.88 -21.88 10.24
N PRO A 98 -17.47 -22.05 11.52
CA PRO A 98 -16.94 -23.33 11.99
C PRO A 98 -17.89 -24.48 11.64
N ALA A 99 -17.36 -25.62 11.20
CA ALA A 99 -18.17 -26.74 10.71
C ALA A 99 -19.24 -27.19 11.72
N GLY A 100 -18.93 -27.16 13.02
CA GLY A 100 -19.90 -27.49 14.07
C GLY A 100 -21.02 -26.48 14.21
N MET A 101 -20.72 -25.19 14.11
CA MET A 101 -21.75 -24.14 14.13
C MET A 101 -22.62 -24.18 12.87
N ALA A 102 -22.02 -24.45 11.71
CA ALA A 102 -22.76 -24.65 10.46
C ALA A 102 -23.71 -25.87 10.56
N ALA A 103 -23.23 -26.99 11.10
CA ALA A 103 -24.04 -28.19 11.31
C ALA A 103 -25.21 -27.95 12.28
N ILE A 104 -24.99 -27.18 13.36
CA ILE A 104 -26.07 -26.76 14.28
C ILE A 104 -27.10 -25.91 13.53
N GLY A 105 -26.65 -24.92 12.77
CA GLY A 105 -27.52 -24.04 11.99
C GLY A 105 -28.38 -24.82 10.98
N GLU A 106 -27.80 -25.76 10.25
CA GLU A 106 -28.55 -26.63 9.33
C GLU A 106 -29.56 -27.52 10.06
N ALA A 107 -29.21 -28.07 11.22
CA ALA A 107 -30.16 -28.86 12.02
C ALA A 107 -31.37 -28.00 12.46
N LEU A 108 -31.14 -26.75 12.86
CA LEU A 108 -32.20 -25.84 13.29
C LEU A 108 -33.05 -25.31 12.14
N LYS A 109 -32.49 -25.17 10.92
CA LYS A 109 -33.24 -24.74 9.73
C LYS A 109 -34.38 -25.69 9.37
N VAL A 110 -34.22 -26.99 9.63
CA VAL A 110 -35.26 -28.00 9.40
C VAL A 110 -36.53 -27.70 10.20
N CYS A 111 -36.40 -27.08 11.37
CA CYS A 111 -37.53 -26.74 12.22
C CYS A 111 -38.36 -25.54 11.72
N LYS A 112 -37.91 -24.81 10.69
CA LYS A 112 -38.65 -23.68 10.06
C LYS A 112 -39.26 -22.66 11.05
N GLY A 113 -38.63 -22.46 12.21
CA GLY A 113 -39.08 -21.52 13.24
C GLY A 113 -39.99 -22.10 14.34
N ASP A 114 -40.28 -23.40 14.34
CA ASP A 114 -41.00 -24.07 15.43
C ASP A 114 -40.13 -24.19 16.69
N GLU A 115 -40.51 -23.48 17.75
CA GLU A 115 -39.80 -23.44 19.04
C GLU A 115 -39.70 -24.82 19.73
N ALA A 116 -40.71 -25.69 19.58
CA ALA A 116 -40.69 -27.01 20.19
C ALA A 116 -39.68 -27.92 19.47
N CYS A 117 -39.71 -27.91 18.14
CA CYS A 117 -38.73 -28.60 17.30
C CYS A 117 -37.31 -28.10 17.55
N GLN A 118 -37.12 -26.77 17.61
CA GLN A 118 -35.80 -26.17 17.87
C GLN A 118 -35.25 -26.60 19.23
N ARG A 119 -36.09 -26.59 20.28
CA ARG A 119 -35.70 -27.01 21.62
C ARG A 119 -35.28 -28.49 21.66
N GLN A 120 -36.05 -29.36 21.01
CA GLN A 120 -35.74 -30.79 20.93
C GLN A 120 -34.44 -31.02 20.15
N THR A 121 -34.23 -30.30 19.05
CA THR A 121 -33.02 -30.35 18.24
C THR A 121 -31.80 -29.88 19.02
N MET A 122 -31.91 -28.77 19.78
CA MET A 122 -30.83 -28.28 20.65
C MET A 122 -30.49 -29.26 21.78
N MET A 123 -31.49 -29.91 22.39
CA MET A 123 -31.25 -30.94 23.40
C MET A 123 -30.49 -32.14 22.82
N ALA A 124 -30.88 -32.61 21.63
CA ALA A 124 -30.19 -33.72 20.95
C ALA A 124 -28.73 -33.35 20.57
N ILE A 125 -28.51 -32.13 20.07
CA ILE A 125 -27.17 -31.60 19.82
C ILE A 125 -26.36 -31.54 21.12
N GLY A 126 -26.95 -31.02 22.20
CA GLY A 126 -26.31 -30.93 23.52
C GLY A 126 -25.88 -32.31 24.05
N GLN A 127 -26.76 -33.31 23.96
CA GLN A 127 -26.42 -34.69 24.34
C GLN A 127 -25.29 -35.27 23.49
N LYS A 128 -25.31 -35.03 22.17
CA LYS A 128 -24.26 -35.47 21.26
C LYS A 128 -22.91 -34.83 21.57
N MET A 129 -22.90 -33.53 21.90
CA MET A 129 -21.68 -32.81 22.31
C MET A 129 -21.16 -33.25 23.69
N MET A 130 -22.04 -33.60 24.64
CA MET A 130 -21.63 -34.15 25.94
C MET A 130 -20.99 -35.54 25.79
N ALA A 131 -21.53 -36.39 24.91
CA ALA A 131 -20.99 -37.73 24.66
C ALA A 131 -19.67 -37.68 23.86
N ASN A 132 -19.55 -36.75 22.92
CA ASN A 132 -18.35 -36.54 22.11
C ASN A 132 -18.27 -35.06 21.67
N PRO A 133 -17.42 -34.24 22.33
CA PRO A 133 -17.27 -32.82 22.03
C PRO A 133 -16.84 -32.51 20.58
N GLN A 134 -16.26 -33.48 19.87
CA GLN A 134 -15.82 -33.34 18.47
C GLN A 134 -16.87 -33.84 17.46
N ALA A 135 -17.99 -34.42 17.91
CA ALA A 135 -18.97 -35.08 17.03
C ALA A 135 -19.72 -34.14 16.07
N MET A 136 -19.67 -32.82 16.31
CA MET A 136 -20.22 -31.80 15.42
C MET A 136 -19.14 -31.20 14.51
N GLY A 137 -17.87 -31.54 14.69
CA GLY A 137 -16.74 -30.86 14.07
C GLY A 137 -16.25 -29.67 14.91
N GLY A 138 -15.32 -28.90 14.35
CA GLY A 138 -14.74 -27.73 15.02
C GLY A 138 -15.80 -26.68 15.35
N MET A 139 -15.90 -26.32 16.63
CA MET A 139 -16.76 -25.22 17.12
C MET A 139 -16.04 -23.87 17.08
N LYS A 140 -14.71 -23.89 16.95
CA LYS A 140 -13.86 -22.71 16.80
C LYS A 140 -13.52 -22.51 15.33
N GLN A 141 -13.34 -21.25 14.96
CA GLN A 141 -12.94 -20.89 13.60
C GLN A 141 -11.48 -21.35 13.36
N ASP A 142 -11.21 -21.85 12.16
CA ASP A 142 -9.87 -22.30 11.77
C ASP A 142 -8.94 -21.08 11.65
N ASP A 143 -8.03 -20.95 12.62
CA ASP A 143 -7.04 -19.88 12.70
C ASP A 143 -5.72 -20.22 11.97
N THR A 144 -5.67 -21.38 11.29
CA THR A 144 -4.50 -21.89 10.58
C THR A 144 -4.60 -21.81 9.06
N ARG A 145 -5.82 -21.64 8.54
CA ARG A 145 -6.07 -21.52 7.09
C ARG A 145 -5.46 -20.25 6.50
N PHE A 146 -5.69 -19.10 7.15
CA PHE A 146 -5.26 -17.81 6.63
C PHE A 146 -3.97 -17.35 7.31
N GLU A 147 -3.02 -16.92 6.49
CA GLU A 147 -1.81 -16.26 6.93
C GLU A 147 -1.82 -14.83 6.39
N ASN A 148 -2.00 -13.89 7.30
CA ASN A 148 -2.11 -12.48 6.98
C ASN A 148 -0.82 -11.76 7.32
N TRP A 149 -0.28 -11.07 6.33
CA TRP A 149 0.92 -10.26 6.43
C TRP A 149 0.54 -8.78 6.32
N LEU A 150 1.16 -7.95 7.13
CA LEU A 150 1.10 -6.50 7.02
C LEU A 150 2.50 -5.91 7.19
N SER A 151 2.67 -4.63 6.85
CA SER A 151 3.96 -3.97 7.04
C SER A 151 4.38 -3.88 8.51
N ALA A 152 5.64 -4.18 8.80
CA ALA A 152 6.21 -4.01 10.13
C ALA A 152 6.41 -2.52 10.42
N ARG A 153 5.72 -1.99 11.44
CA ARG A 153 5.70 -0.55 11.79
C ARG A 153 6.77 -0.13 12.82
N ASN A 154 7.72 -1.00 13.13
CA ASN A 154 8.77 -0.79 14.12
C ASN A 154 10.00 -0.04 13.58
N ASP A 155 10.18 0.04 12.26
CA ASP A 155 11.25 0.78 11.56
C ASP A 155 10.69 1.53 10.33
N ALA A 156 11.57 1.89 9.37
CA ALA A 156 11.16 2.22 8.00
C ALA A 156 10.48 0.99 7.34
N CYS A 157 9.17 0.86 7.58
CA CYS A 157 8.29 -0.19 7.04
C CYS A 157 8.40 -0.37 5.52
N ALA A 158 8.80 0.69 4.82
CA ALA A 158 8.90 0.80 3.38
C ALA A 158 10.20 1.55 3.02
N LYS A 159 10.89 1.08 2.00
CA LYS A 159 12.11 1.68 1.44
C LYS A 159 12.03 1.66 -0.08
N GLY A 160 12.70 2.60 -0.73
CA GLY A 160 12.78 2.64 -2.19
C GLY A 160 12.40 4.01 -2.75
N THR A 161 11.79 4.04 -3.92
CA THR A 161 11.62 5.28 -4.68
C THR A 161 10.31 5.32 -5.46
N LEU A 162 9.73 6.52 -5.50
CA LEU A 162 8.67 6.89 -6.43
C LEU A 162 9.18 7.95 -7.39
N LEU A 163 8.91 7.77 -8.68
CA LEU A 163 9.28 8.66 -9.77
C LEU A 163 8.01 9.14 -10.49
N ALA A 164 7.98 10.44 -10.76
CA ALA A 164 6.94 11.08 -11.54
C ALA A 164 7.59 11.82 -12.72
N GLU A 165 7.16 11.51 -13.94
CA GLU A 165 7.56 12.24 -15.13
C GLU A 165 6.33 12.51 -15.99
N ASP A 166 6.05 13.80 -16.21
CA ASP A 166 4.96 14.22 -17.08
C ASP A 166 5.45 15.23 -18.11
N THR A 167 4.83 15.18 -19.28
CA THR A 167 4.89 16.22 -20.29
C THR A 167 3.50 16.70 -20.59
N GLY A 168 3.36 17.98 -20.86
CA GLY A 168 2.10 18.52 -21.34
C GLY A 168 2.32 19.68 -22.27
N ASP A 169 1.36 19.86 -23.15
CA ASP A 169 1.37 20.87 -24.18
C ASP A 169 -0.05 21.27 -24.57
N GLY A 170 -0.15 22.43 -25.20
CA GLY A 170 -1.43 22.92 -25.67
C GLY A 170 -1.42 24.39 -26.03
N VAL A 171 -2.62 24.95 -26.04
CA VAL A 171 -2.88 26.36 -26.33
C VAL A 171 -3.71 26.91 -25.19
N ILE A 172 -3.23 28.00 -24.58
CA ILE A 172 -3.93 28.73 -23.53
C ILE A 172 -4.26 30.14 -23.98
N ILE A 173 -5.29 30.71 -23.37
CA ILE A 173 -5.61 32.13 -23.48
C ILE A 173 -5.55 32.71 -22.06
N ASP A 174 -4.68 33.71 -21.86
CA ASP A 174 -4.61 34.48 -20.62
C ASP A 174 -5.17 35.89 -20.89
N PRO A 175 -6.49 36.14 -20.82
CA PRO A 175 -7.05 37.43 -21.21
C PRO A 175 -6.38 38.59 -20.45
N PRO A 176 -6.08 39.71 -21.14
CA PRO A 176 -6.48 40.07 -22.51
C PRO A 176 -5.52 39.58 -23.62
N ALA A 177 -4.51 38.76 -23.31
CA ALA A 177 -3.51 38.32 -24.28
C ALA A 177 -4.10 37.34 -25.33
N PRO A 178 -3.54 37.30 -26.56
CA PRO A 178 -3.95 36.33 -27.57
C PRO A 178 -3.61 34.89 -27.14
N ALA A 179 -4.22 33.92 -27.83
CA ALA A 179 -3.90 32.51 -27.67
C ALA A 179 -2.40 32.27 -27.92
N LYS A 180 -1.77 31.54 -27.00
CA LYS A 180 -0.34 31.22 -27.07
C LYS A 180 -0.10 29.75 -26.76
N PRO A 181 0.93 29.13 -27.35
CA PRO A 181 1.32 27.79 -26.98
C PRO A 181 1.83 27.78 -25.53
N TYR A 182 1.48 26.71 -24.81
CA TYR A 182 2.10 26.39 -23.53
C TYR A 182 2.69 24.99 -23.61
N SER A 183 3.77 24.78 -22.87
CA SER A 183 4.38 23.46 -22.72
C SER A 183 5.06 23.36 -21.37
N PHE A 184 5.05 22.17 -20.81
CA PHE A 184 5.81 21.86 -19.62
C PHE A 184 6.35 20.43 -19.67
N ARG A 185 7.44 20.25 -18.95
CA ARG A 185 7.91 18.97 -18.46
C ARG A 185 8.04 19.08 -16.95
N ARG A 186 7.56 18.08 -16.23
CA ARG A 186 7.78 17.97 -14.79
C ARG A 186 8.37 16.62 -14.45
N LYS A 187 9.44 16.64 -13.66
CA LYS A 187 10.14 15.43 -13.20
C LYS A 187 10.34 15.51 -11.70
N GLY A 188 10.04 14.42 -11.02
CA GLY A 188 10.09 14.32 -9.56
C GLY A 188 10.52 12.96 -9.07
N ARG A 189 11.01 12.96 -7.83
CA ARG A 189 11.49 11.79 -7.12
C ARG A 189 11.16 11.94 -5.64
N LEU A 190 10.59 10.89 -5.05
CA LEU A 190 10.44 10.73 -3.61
C LEU A 190 11.19 9.48 -3.19
N ASP A 191 12.13 9.61 -2.26
CA ASP A 191 12.86 8.50 -1.67
C ASP A 191 12.26 8.14 -0.31
N LEU A 192 12.19 6.84 -0.02
CA LEU A 192 11.75 6.29 1.26
C LEU A 192 12.92 5.60 1.99
N PRO A 193 13.03 5.75 3.33
CA PRO A 193 12.07 6.43 4.21
C PRO A 193 12.09 7.96 4.07
N SER A 194 10.91 8.56 4.09
CA SER A 194 10.75 10.00 4.17
C SER A 194 10.90 10.48 5.62
N GLN A 195 11.40 11.70 5.81
CA GLN A 195 11.40 12.36 7.12
C GLN A 195 9.99 12.77 7.57
N ASP A 196 9.06 12.91 6.62
CA ASP A 196 7.66 13.16 6.91
C ASP A 196 6.95 11.87 7.32
N ARG A 197 6.54 11.80 8.59
CA ARG A 197 5.82 10.65 9.16
C ARG A 197 4.48 10.40 8.46
N ALA A 198 3.76 11.42 8.01
CA ALA A 198 2.49 11.23 7.32
C ALA A 198 2.67 10.57 5.94
N ILE A 199 3.82 10.79 5.29
CA ILE A 199 4.21 10.05 4.07
C ILE A 199 4.49 8.60 4.43
N MET A 200 5.25 8.36 5.49
CA MET A 200 5.57 6.99 5.92
C MET A 200 4.33 6.20 6.33
N ASP A 201 3.42 6.78 7.10
CA ASP A 201 2.19 6.12 7.55
C ASP A 201 1.36 5.61 6.36
N LYS A 202 1.20 6.44 5.32
CA LYS A 202 0.53 6.06 4.08
C LYS A 202 1.33 5.03 3.28
N ALA A 203 2.64 5.24 3.16
CA ALA A 203 3.50 4.31 2.43
C ALA A 203 3.49 2.92 3.06
N CYS A 204 3.37 2.81 4.39
CA CYS A 204 3.30 1.53 5.10
C CYS A 204 2.02 0.72 4.83
N GLU A 205 1.00 1.24 4.15
CA GLU A 205 -0.30 0.55 4.05
C GLU A 205 -0.31 -0.58 3.01
N VAL A 206 0.37 -1.68 3.32
CA VAL A 206 0.35 -2.91 2.54
C VAL A 206 -0.18 -4.07 3.37
N GLU A 207 -1.07 -4.85 2.75
CA GLU A 207 -1.69 -6.04 3.32
C GLU A 207 -1.59 -7.18 2.33
N MET A 208 -1.31 -8.39 2.81
CA MET A 208 -1.28 -9.60 2.01
C MET A 208 -1.95 -10.73 2.77
N SER A 209 -2.78 -11.51 2.08
CA SER A 209 -3.49 -12.65 2.64
C SER A 209 -3.21 -13.90 1.84
N VAL A 210 -2.78 -14.94 2.52
CA VAL A 210 -2.55 -16.27 1.95
C VAL A 210 -3.60 -17.23 2.47
N ASP A 211 -4.30 -17.89 1.57
CA ASP A 211 -5.13 -19.06 1.88
C ASP A 211 -4.26 -20.32 1.69
N ARG A 212 -3.80 -20.87 2.82
CA ARG A 212 -2.95 -22.06 2.85
C ARG A 212 -3.65 -23.32 2.34
N GLN A 213 -4.99 -23.34 2.37
CA GLN A 213 -5.76 -24.50 1.92
C GLN A 213 -5.85 -24.53 0.39
N THR A 214 -6.09 -23.38 -0.24
CA THR A 214 -6.26 -23.29 -1.70
C THR A 214 -4.98 -22.95 -2.45
N GLY A 215 -3.94 -22.50 -1.75
CA GLY A 215 -2.69 -22.05 -2.37
C GLY A 215 -2.88 -20.74 -3.15
N LEU A 216 -3.71 -19.85 -2.61
CA LEU A 216 -3.99 -18.55 -3.20
C LEU A 216 -3.43 -17.42 -2.33
N LEU A 217 -2.99 -16.35 -2.98
CA LEU A 217 -2.47 -15.14 -2.35
C LEU A 217 -3.15 -13.93 -2.96
N SER A 218 -3.60 -13.01 -2.10
CA SER A 218 -4.07 -11.70 -2.50
C SER A 218 -3.24 -10.61 -1.83
N LEU A 219 -2.94 -9.56 -2.58
CA LEU A 219 -2.18 -8.39 -2.15
C LEU A 219 -3.04 -7.15 -2.29
N ARG A 220 -3.02 -6.28 -1.28
CA ARG A 220 -3.60 -4.94 -1.32
C ARG A 220 -2.51 -3.93 -0.98
N LEU A 221 -2.36 -2.96 -1.88
CA LEU A 221 -1.50 -1.81 -1.70
C LEU A 221 -2.36 -0.58 -1.56
N GLN A 222 -2.14 0.18 -0.52
CA GLN A 222 -2.77 1.46 -0.26
C GLN A 222 -1.67 2.53 -0.23
N GLY A 223 -2.05 3.79 -0.16
CA GLY A 223 -1.06 4.87 -0.08
C GLY A 223 -0.39 5.22 -1.41
N PHE A 224 -1.05 5.09 -2.56
CA PHE A 224 -0.54 5.66 -3.83
C PHE A 224 -0.78 7.16 -3.98
N GLY A 225 -1.53 7.75 -3.04
CA GLY A 225 -1.76 9.20 -2.96
C GLY A 225 -0.58 9.99 -2.36
N LEU A 226 0.66 9.52 -2.52
CA LEU A 226 1.84 10.18 -1.95
C LEU A 226 2.23 11.42 -2.78
N PRO A 227 2.59 12.54 -2.11
CA PRO A 227 3.09 13.72 -2.80
C PRO A 227 4.55 13.50 -3.24
N VAL A 228 4.78 13.49 -4.55
CA VAL A 228 6.11 13.45 -5.14
C VAL A 228 6.56 14.89 -5.43
N PRO A 229 7.67 15.37 -4.85
CA PRO A 229 8.19 16.69 -5.16
C PRO A 229 8.69 16.71 -6.61
N VAL A 230 8.40 17.78 -7.34
CA VAL A 230 8.73 17.91 -8.77
C VAL A 230 9.46 19.21 -9.06
N GLN A 231 10.29 19.16 -10.10
CA GLN A 231 10.81 20.34 -10.77
C GLN A 231 10.09 20.48 -12.11
N MET A 232 9.72 21.71 -12.46
CA MET A 232 9.04 22.03 -13.71
C MET A 232 9.91 22.89 -14.61
N THR A 233 9.87 22.62 -15.91
CA THR A 233 10.55 23.37 -16.97
C THR A 233 9.60 23.53 -18.15
N GLY A 234 9.76 24.58 -18.96
CA GLY A 234 8.92 24.83 -20.13
C GLY A 234 8.59 26.31 -20.32
N ALA A 235 7.47 26.59 -20.98
CA ALA A 235 6.99 27.95 -21.24
C ALA A 235 5.51 28.09 -20.89
N ASN A 236 5.13 29.24 -20.33
CA ASN A 236 3.76 29.62 -20.02
C ASN A 236 3.00 28.61 -19.14
N PHE A 237 3.65 28.09 -18.09
CA PHE A 237 3.04 27.16 -17.13
C PHE A 237 3.01 27.74 -15.71
N ALA A 238 2.04 27.30 -14.91
CA ALA A 238 2.02 27.61 -13.48
C ALA A 238 2.96 26.67 -12.71
N PRO A 239 3.85 27.18 -11.84
CA PRO A 239 4.78 26.34 -11.10
C PRO A 239 4.02 25.47 -10.09
N VAL A 240 4.38 24.18 -10.06
CA VAL A 240 3.88 23.20 -9.09
C VAL A 240 5.07 22.60 -8.37
N LYS A 241 5.01 22.52 -7.04
CA LYS A 241 6.10 22.00 -6.20
C LYS A 241 6.02 20.49 -5.97
N SER A 242 4.82 19.91 -6.07
CA SER A 242 4.58 18.49 -5.86
C SER A 242 3.37 18.00 -6.64
N VAL A 243 3.39 16.74 -7.04
CA VAL A 243 2.25 16.07 -7.67
C VAL A 243 1.92 14.81 -6.89
N THR A 244 0.65 14.43 -6.85
CA THR A 244 0.26 13.12 -6.32
C THR A 244 0.78 12.03 -7.25
N PHE A 245 1.35 10.96 -6.69
CA PHE A 245 1.84 9.82 -7.49
C PHE A 245 0.70 9.21 -8.31
N LEU A 246 -0.45 8.94 -7.70
CA LEU A 246 -1.66 8.46 -8.38
C LEU A 246 -2.92 9.04 -7.72
N GLU A 247 -3.85 9.53 -8.54
CA GLU A 247 -5.12 10.12 -8.12
C GLU A 247 -6.30 9.16 -8.34
N GLY A 248 -7.42 9.40 -7.68
CA GLY A 248 -8.72 8.78 -7.99
C GLY A 248 -8.91 7.33 -7.53
N ARG A 249 -7.87 6.65 -7.05
CA ARG A 249 -7.98 5.31 -6.43
C ARG A 249 -7.24 5.23 -5.10
N PRO A 250 -7.91 4.76 -4.02
CA PRO A 250 -7.26 4.62 -2.72
C PRO A 250 -6.37 3.37 -2.64
N LYS A 251 -6.61 2.36 -3.47
CA LYS A 251 -5.93 1.07 -3.40
C LYS A 251 -5.74 0.39 -4.77
N ILE A 252 -4.69 -0.42 -4.85
CA ILE A 252 -4.45 -1.40 -5.91
C ILE A 252 -4.52 -2.79 -5.28
N GLU A 253 -5.28 -3.69 -5.88
CA GLU A 253 -5.44 -5.06 -5.42
C GLU A 253 -5.00 -6.03 -6.52
N VAL A 254 -4.23 -7.04 -6.14
CA VAL A 254 -3.86 -8.18 -6.97
C VAL A 254 -4.41 -9.41 -6.27
N LEU A 255 -5.45 -10.01 -6.83
CA LEU A 255 -6.23 -11.05 -6.15
C LEU A 255 -5.88 -12.43 -6.67
N ASP A 256 -6.03 -13.43 -5.80
CA ASP A 256 -6.10 -14.85 -6.14
C ASP A 256 -4.91 -15.36 -6.99
N GLN A 257 -3.71 -14.89 -6.66
CA GLN A 257 -2.47 -15.36 -7.27
C GLN A 257 -2.16 -16.77 -6.78
N LYS A 258 -1.94 -17.71 -7.70
CA LYS A 258 -1.56 -19.08 -7.35
C LYS A 258 -0.14 -19.12 -6.80
N ILE A 259 0.02 -19.78 -5.66
CA ILE A 259 1.31 -19.98 -4.98
C ILE A 259 1.40 -21.39 -4.40
N ASP A 260 2.62 -21.85 -4.11
CA ASP A 260 2.83 -22.98 -3.20
C ASP A 260 2.94 -22.44 -1.77
N PRO A 261 1.94 -22.65 -0.89
CA PRO A 261 1.94 -22.09 0.46
C PRO A 261 3.10 -22.60 1.34
N LYS A 262 3.75 -23.70 0.96
CA LYS A 262 4.92 -24.26 1.65
C LYS A 262 6.26 -23.67 1.19
N ALA A 263 6.28 -22.99 0.03
CA ALA A 263 7.49 -22.34 -0.44
C ALA A 263 7.86 -21.13 0.43
N ASN A 264 9.16 -20.82 0.50
CA ASN A 264 9.67 -19.67 1.24
C ASN A 264 9.62 -18.37 0.42
N ALA A 265 9.36 -18.46 -0.88
CA ALA A 265 9.29 -17.29 -1.75
C ALA A 265 8.19 -17.44 -2.80
N TRP A 266 7.54 -16.33 -3.10
CA TRP A 266 6.50 -16.22 -4.12
C TRP A 266 6.75 -14.99 -4.97
N SER A 267 6.21 -14.99 -6.18
CA SER A 267 6.27 -13.84 -7.07
C SER A 267 5.11 -13.86 -8.04
N GLY A 268 4.76 -12.71 -8.57
CA GLY A 268 3.74 -12.60 -9.58
C GLY A 268 3.81 -11.28 -10.31
N GLN A 269 2.95 -11.17 -11.31
CA GLN A 269 2.77 -9.97 -12.11
C GLN A 269 1.29 -9.78 -12.40
N ALA A 270 0.85 -8.53 -12.42
CA ALA A 270 -0.51 -8.14 -12.74
C ALA A 270 -0.52 -6.96 -13.72
N THR A 271 -1.46 -6.99 -14.67
CA THR A 271 -1.78 -5.84 -15.50
C THR A 271 -2.77 -4.95 -14.77
N LEU A 272 -2.52 -3.64 -14.77
CA LEU A 272 -3.34 -2.63 -14.13
C LEU A 272 -4.04 -1.81 -15.22
N GLU A 273 -5.27 -2.16 -15.60
CA GLU A 273 -5.98 -1.43 -16.66
C GLU A 273 -6.55 -0.08 -16.21
N LYS A 274 -6.87 0.04 -14.92
CA LYS A 274 -7.46 1.24 -14.29
C LYS A 274 -6.78 1.50 -12.96
N ALA A 275 -5.49 1.81 -12.99
CA ALA A 275 -4.70 2.04 -11.78
C ALA A 275 -5.19 3.31 -11.04
N GLY A 276 -5.60 4.32 -11.81
CA GLY A 276 -6.05 5.62 -11.31
C GLY A 276 -5.87 6.66 -12.41
N SER A 277 -5.58 7.90 -12.01
CA SER A 277 -5.30 8.98 -12.96
C SER A 277 -4.21 9.91 -12.47
N VAL A 278 -3.73 10.77 -13.36
CA VAL A 278 -2.91 11.94 -13.05
C VAL A 278 -3.58 13.15 -13.69
N SER A 279 -3.58 14.30 -13.02
CA SER A 279 -4.15 15.51 -13.60
C SER A 279 -3.19 16.70 -13.67
N HIS A 280 -3.61 17.69 -14.45
CA HIS A 280 -2.98 19.00 -14.60
C HIS A 280 -4.06 20.09 -14.66
N ASN A 281 -3.67 21.33 -14.34
CA ASN A 281 -4.57 22.49 -14.27
C ASN A 281 -5.83 22.23 -13.43
N SER A 282 -5.64 21.86 -12.16
CA SER A 282 -6.73 21.62 -11.20
C SER A 282 -7.76 20.59 -11.68
N GLY A 283 -7.31 19.55 -12.40
CA GLY A 283 -8.20 18.49 -12.88
C GLY A 283 -8.78 18.71 -14.28
N GLN A 284 -8.48 19.83 -14.95
CA GLN A 284 -9.02 20.10 -16.29
C GLN A 284 -8.55 19.08 -17.34
N THR A 285 -7.30 18.62 -17.22
CA THR A 285 -6.76 17.54 -18.07
C THR A 285 -6.43 16.36 -17.18
N VAL A 286 -6.97 15.20 -17.54
CA VAL A 286 -6.81 13.96 -16.79
C VAL A 286 -6.22 12.90 -17.72
N ALA A 287 -5.11 12.31 -17.32
CA ALA A 287 -4.51 11.15 -17.95
C ALA A 287 -4.89 9.90 -17.13
N PRO A 288 -5.78 9.02 -17.63
CA PRO A 288 -6.00 7.73 -17.00
C PRO A 288 -4.73 6.88 -17.09
N MET A 289 -4.38 6.21 -16.00
CA MET A 289 -3.13 5.46 -15.87
C MET A 289 -3.40 3.96 -15.94
N SER A 290 -2.61 3.27 -16.77
CA SER A 290 -2.55 1.82 -16.85
C SER A 290 -1.10 1.35 -16.87
N GLY A 291 -0.87 0.06 -16.64
CA GLY A 291 0.48 -0.49 -16.68
C GLY A 291 0.61 -1.84 -16.00
N THR A 292 1.71 -2.06 -15.30
CA THR A 292 2.05 -3.35 -14.70
C THR A 292 2.48 -3.21 -13.25
N LEU A 293 2.23 -4.27 -12.48
CA LEU A 293 2.72 -4.46 -11.13
C LEU A 293 3.43 -5.81 -11.10
N SER A 294 4.68 -5.81 -10.67
CA SER A 294 5.47 -7.01 -10.39
C SER A 294 5.79 -7.07 -8.91
N TRP A 295 5.72 -8.25 -8.32
CA TRP A 295 5.93 -8.43 -6.89
C TRP A 295 6.71 -9.70 -6.60
N ARG A 296 7.48 -9.66 -5.51
CA ARG A 296 8.19 -10.81 -4.94
C ARG A 296 8.10 -10.75 -3.43
N PHE A 297 7.67 -11.85 -2.83
CA PHE A 297 7.67 -12.02 -1.38
C PHE A 297 8.65 -13.12 -0.97
N VAL A 298 9.38 -12.91 0.12
CA VAL A 298 10.30 -13.89 0.72
C VAL A 298 10.03 -13.92 2.22
N ARG A 299 9.84 -15.12 2.79
CA ARG A 299 9.79 -15.34 4.24
C ARG A 299 11.22 -15.36 4.79
N ASP A 300 11.42 -14.72 5.95
CA ASP A 300 12.70 -14.73 6.68
C ASP A 300 12.88 -16.00 7.52
#